data_AF-A0A959XZG4-F1
#
_entry.id   AF-A0A959XZG4-F1
#
_cell.length_a   1.000
_cell.length_b   1.000
_cell.length_c   1.000
_cell.angle_alpha   90.00
_cell.angle_beta   90.00
_cell.angle_gamma   90.00
#
_symmetry.space_group_name_H-M   'P 1'
#
loop_
_entity.id
_entity.type
_entity.pdbx_description
1 polymer ?
#
loop_
_entity_poly.entity_id
_entity_poly.type
_entity_poly.pdbx_seq_one_letter_code
_entity_poly.pdbx_strand_id
1 'polypeptide(L)' 'MKNPINGLNKVFESRIRLGVMSILMVNEEVNFNDLKQLLQVTDGNLASHLITLEENGY' A
#
# COMPACT_ATOMS: atom_id res chain seq x y z
N MET A 1 8.94 -15.93 -21.05
CA MET A 1 9.25 -14.53 -20.68
C MET A 1 9.66 -14.50 -19.21
N LYS A 2 10.68 -13.72 -18.82
CA LYS A 2 11.02 -13.55 -17.40
C LYS A 2 9.92 -12.73 -16.71
N ASN A 3 9.48 -13.14 -15.53
CA ASN A 3 8.52 -12.39 -14.74
C ASN A 3 9.21 -11.07 -14.28
N PRO A 4 8.71 -9.88 -14.68
CA PRO A 4 9.36 -8.61 -14.41
C PRO A 4 9.39 -8.24 -12.92
N ILE A 5 8.55 -8.88 -12.10
CA ILE A 5 8.45 -8.64 -10.65
C ILE A 5 9.04 -9.80 -9.83
N ASN A 6 9.87 -10.65 -10.45
CA ASN A 6 10.54 -11.71 -9.71
C ASN A 6 11.49 -11.12 -8.66
N GLY A 7 11.33 -11.50 -7.39
CA GLY A 7 12.12 -10.97 -6.28
C GLY A 7 11.61 -9.65 -5.71
N LEU A 8 10.38 -9.23 -6.05
CA LEU A 8 9.73 -8.09 -5.39
C LEU A 8 9.68 -8.34 -3.87
N ASN A 9 9.88 -7.28 -3.08
CA ASN A 9 9.70 -7.37 -1.63
C ASN A 9 8.26 -7.86 -1.33
N LYS A 10 8.13 -8.90 -0.51
CA LYS A 10 6.84 -9.50 -0.11
C LYS A 10 5.86 -8.48 0.46
N VAL A 11 6.35 -7.41 1.10
CA VAL A 11 5.52 -6.30 1.56
C VAL A 11 4.76 -5.67 0.39
N PHE A 12 5.35 -5.55 -0.79
CA PHE A 12 4.71 -4.92 -1.96
C PHE A 12 3.99 -5.88 -2.91
N GLU A 13 3.87 -7.16 -2.58
CA GLU A 13 3.04 -8.10 -3.34
C GLU A 13 1.53 -7.82 -3.19
N SER A 14 1.12 -7.15 -2.09
CA SER A 14 -0.25 -6.65 -1.96
C SER A 14 -0.44 -5.40 -2.81
N ARG A 15 -1.40 -5.44 -3.73
CA ARG A 15 -1.82 -4.28 -4.53
C ARG A 15 -2.23 -3.09 -3.68
N ILE A 16 -2.78 -3.31 -2.49
CA ILE A 16 -3.22 -2.23 -1.60
C ILE A 16 -2.01 -1.52 -0.99
N ARG A 17 -1.02 -2.28 -0.47
CA ARG A 17 0.20 -1.69 0.09
C ARG A 17 1.03 -0.97 -0.98
N LEU A 18 1.16 -1.58 -2.15
CA LEU A 18 1.79 -0.92 -3.29
C LEU A 18 1.03 0.37 -3.68
N GLY A 19 -0.30 0.34 -3.66
CA GLY A 19 -1.15 1.50 -3.93
C GLY A 19 -0.94 2.63 -2.91
N VAL A 20 -0.97 2.31 -1.60
CA VAL A 20 -0.68 3.27 -0.52
C VAL A 20 0.69 3.93 -0.74
N MET A 21 1.75 3.14 -0.93
CA MET A 21 3.09 3.69 -1.16
C MET A 21 3.19 4.52 -2.45
N SER A 22 2.48 4.12 -3.51
CA SER A 22 2.46 4.86 -4.77
C SER A 22 1.80 6.23 -4.61
N ILE A 23 0.72 6.30 -3.82
CA ILE A 23 0.02 7.55 -3.51
C ILE A 23 0.91 8.45 -2.64
N LEU A 24 1.55 7.91 -1.60
CA LEU A 24 2.46 8.66 -0.72
C LEU A 24 3.79 9.04 -1.40
N MET A 25 4.17 8.38 -2.51
CA MET A 25 5.36 8.77 -3.28
C MET A 25 5.20 10.15 -3.94
N VAL A 26 3.97 10.59 -4.21
CA VAL A 26 3.68 11.86 -4.89
C VAL A 26 2.98 12.88 -4.00
N ASN A 27 2.56 12.49 -2.79
CA ASN A 27 1.91 13.35 -1.80
C ASN A 27 2.68 13.24 -0.48
N GLU A 28 3.07 14.36 0.13
CA GLU A 28 3.78 14.37 1.42
C GLU A 28 2.99 13.68 2.53
N GLU A 29 1.67 13.85 2.53
CA GLU A 29 0.74 13.18 3.43
C GLU A 29 -0.60 12.97 2.72
N VAL A 30 -1.34 11.93 3.13
CA VAL A 30 -2.71 11.66 2.66
C VAL A 30 -3.54 11.16 3.84
N ASN A 31 -4.75 11.67 3.98
CA ASN A 31 -5.62 11.24 5.07
C ASN A 31 -6.18 9.83 4.82
N PHE A 32 -6.54 9.13 5.90
CA PHE A 32 -7.02 7.74 5.83
C PHE A 32 -8.27 7.56 4.94
N ASN A 33 -9.21 8.51 4.99
CA ASN A 33 -10.45 8.41 4.21
C ASN A 33 -10.22 8.61 2.71
N ASP A 34 -9.26 9.45 2.32
CA ASP A 34 -8.85 9.65 0.94
C ASP A 34 -8.17 8.38 0.40
N LEU A 35 -7.24 7.79 1.16
CA LEU A 35 -6.63 6.50 0.80
C LEU A 35 -7.70 5.42 0.60
N LYS A 36 -8.67 5.36 1.50
CA LYS A 36 -9.79 4.41 1.42
C LYS A 36 -10.62 4.60 0.16
N GLN A 37 -10.96 5.84 -0.17
CA GLN A 37 -11.75 6.17 -1.36
C GLN A 37 -10.98 5.90 -2.65
N LEU A 38 -9.72 6.32 -2.73
CA LEU A 38 -8.84 6.12 -3.89
C LEU A 38 -8.60 4.63 -4.17
N LEU A 39 -8.38 3.85 -3.12
CA LEU A 39 -8.08 2.41 -3.23
C LEU A 39 -9.33 1.53 -3.24
N GLN A 40 -10.52 2.11 -2.99
CA GLN A 40 -11.82 1.41 -2.96
C GLN A 40 -11.83 0.20 -2.01
N VAL A 41 -11.33 0.41 -0.80
CA VAL A 41 -11.21 -0.61 0.25
C VAL A 41 -12.10 -0.28 1.44
N THR A 42 -12.27 -1.24 2.36
CA THR A 42 -12.95 -1.00 3.63
C THR A 42 -11.96 -0.53 4.70
N ASP A 43 -12.46 0.08 5.78
CA ASP A 43 -11.64 0.57 6.89
C ASP A 43 -10.72 -0.52 7.45
N GLY A 44 -11.27 -1.71 7.76
CA GLY A 44 -10.50 -2.82 8.32
C GLY A 44 -9.45 -3.37 7.35
N ASN A 45 -9.75 -3.37 6.04
CA ASN A 45 -8.81 -3.81 5.02
C ASN A 45 -7.65 -2.83 4.85
N LEU A 46 -7.92 -1.51 4.82
CA LEU A 46 -6.88 -0.49 4.78
C LEU A 46 -6.03 -0.50 6.06
N ALA A 47 -6.66 -0.53 7.24
CA ALA A 47 -5.96 -0.51 8.52
C ALA A 47 -4.98 -1.68 8.66
N SER A 48 -5.40 -2.90 8.30
CA SER A 48 -4.51 -4.08 8.36
C SER A 48 -3.29 -3.95 7.44
N HIS A 49 -3.46 -3.31 6.27
CA HIS A 49 -2.36 -3.08 5.34
C HIS A 49 -1.43 -1.95 5.79
N LEU A 50 -1.95 -0.90 6.41
CA LEU A 50 -1.15 0.18 7.01
C LEU A 50 -0.30 -0.35 8.17
N ILE A 51 -0.90 -1.12 9.09
CA ILE A 51 -0.16 -1.76 10.19
C ILE A 51 0.98 -2.63 9.64
N THR A 52 0.73 -3.42 8.58
CA THR A 52 1.80 -4.23 7.97
C THR A 52 2.93 -3.36 7.40
N LEU A 53 2.62 -2.19 6.83
CA LEU A 53 3.65 -1.26 6.34
C LEU A 53 4.47 -0.69 7.49
N GLU A 54 3.82 -0.19 8.53
CA GLU A 54 4.44 0.39 9.73
C GLU A 54 5.35 -0.63 10.43
N GLU A 55 4.89 -1.87 10.63
CA GLU A 55 5.66 -2.96 11.23
C GLU A 55 6.91 -3.33 10.42
N ASN A 56 6.93 -3.03 9.11
CA ASN A 56 8.06 -3.25 8.23
C ASN A 56 8.90 -1.98 7.99
N GLY A 57 8.62 -0.88 8.71
CA GLY A 57 9.38 0.35 8.67
C GLY A 57 9.13 1.24 7.45
N TYR A 58 7.94 1.15 6.87
CA TYR A 58 7.47 2.04 5.80
C TYR A 58 6.48 3.07 6.30
#